data_AF-A0A3B9Q3M1-F1
#
_entry.id   AF-A0A3B9Q3M1-F1
#
_cell.length_a   1.000
_cell.length_b   1.000
_cell.length_c   1.000
_cell.angle_alpha   90.00
_cell.angle_beta   90.00
_cell.angle_gamma   90.00
#
_symmetry.space_group_name_H-M   'P 1'
#
loop_
_entity.id
_entity.type
_entity.pdbx_description
1 polymer ?
#
loop_
_entity_poly.entity_id
_entity_poly.type
_entity_poly.pdbx_seq_one_letter_code
_entity_poly.pdbx_strand_id
1 'polypeptide(L)'
;MSKLNFLQAVLLFLLVLAIGVGSGYLIIYYLIPSSQISELLVRIMILLVVGIMVGLVIRFALAARLVFLKILYGILGSLLSIAILDYFFPGTYSLIDKEVLFHNPTVSEYAQMGSLLALTLFTGLGGRKKKAPTVKPPRKPPITLADRYHVMVAPITNTFDKWQTSLSSIHLNPIKKSSPVVKKRSPQPKSSQARITTAQPIVKVKAKKETVSVKKKPPVRKVHKKDENVKLVGTEDHRCPYCLEEVHKNDPRGIVICPDCGTWHHRDCWEITGSCQIAHKHEL
;
A
#
# COMPACT_ATOMS: atom_id res chain seq x y z
N MET A 1 8.72 8.04 -2.32
CA MET A 1 7.50 8.58 -1.70
C MET A 1 7.81 10.00 -1.27
N SER A 2 7.11 10.97 -1.84
CA SER A 2 7.17 12.37 -1.43
C SER A 2 6.95 12.51 0.08
N LYS A 3 7.65 13.45 0.71
CA LYS A 3 7.36 13.86 2.08
C LYS A 3 5.91 14.39 2.08
N LEU A 4 5.14 14.03 3.10
CA LEU A 4 3.76 14.48 3.22
C LEU A 4 3.81 15.93 3.71
N ASN A 5 3.40 16.87 2.85
CA ASN A 5 3.45 18.29 3.17
C ASN A 5 2.46 18.60 4.30
N PHE A 6 2.75 19.62 5.12
CA PHE A 6 1.87 20.03 6.23
C PHE A 6 0.44 20.30 5.75
N LEU A 7 0.30 21.05 4.65
CA LEU A 7 -1.01 21.34 4.03
C LEU A 7 -1.76 20.06 3.63
N GLN A 8 -1.05 19.07 3.07
CA GLN A 8 -1.64 17.79 2.70
C GLN A 8 -2.09 17.00 3.94
N ALA A 9 -1.35 17.10 5.05
CA ALA A 9 -1.72 16.49 6.33
C ALA A 9 -3.01 17.11 6.88
N VAL A 10 -3.10 18.44 6.90
CA VAL A 10 -4.28 19.18 7.34
C VAL A 10 -5.50 18.85 6.46
N LEU A 11 -5.35 18.85 5.14
CA LEU A 11 -6.45 18.55 4.22
C LEU A 11 -6.95 17.11 4.38
N LEU A 12 -6.04 16.16 4.64
CA LEU A 12 -6.38 14.78 4.91
C LEU A 12 -7.08 14.62 6.27
N PHE A 13 -6.68 15.39 7.28
CA PHE A 13 -7.39 15.44 8.56
C PHE A 13 -8.80 16.01 8.42
N LEU A 14 -8.97 17.10 7.66
CA LEU A 14 -10.28 17.68 7.37
C LEU A 14 -11.18 16.71 6.61
N LEU A 15 -10.63 15.94 5.67
CA LEU A 15 -11.37 14.88 4.97
C LEU A 15 -11.87 13.81 5.94
N VAL A 16 -11.01 13.35 6.86
CA VAL A 16 -11.40 12.38 7.89
C VAL A 16 -12.54 12.92 8.75
N LEU A 17 -12.43 14.18 9.19
CA LEU A 17 -13.44 14.83 10.00
C LEU A 17 -14.77 15.01 9.25
N ALA A 18 -14.73 15.46 8.00
CA ALA A 18 -15.93 15.64 7.17
C ALA A 18 -16.68 14.31 6.97
N ILE A 19 -15.96 13.21 6.72
CA ILE A 19 -16.56 11.88 6.58
C ILE A 19 -17.11 11.37 7.91
N GLY A 20 -16.39 11.57 9.02
CA GLY A 20 -16.85 11.20 10.36
C GLY A 20 -18.15 11.91 10.73
N VAL A 21 -18.16 13.25 10.70
CA VAL A 21 -19.35 14.06 10.99
C VAL A 21 -20.48 13.74 10.02
N GLY A 22 -20.21 13.70 8.71
CA GLY A 22 -21.23 13.43 7.70
C GLY A 22 -21.90 12.07 7.88
N SER A 23 -21.13 11.02 8.16
CA SER A 23 -21.68 9.68 8.38
C SER A 23 -22.53 9.58 9.65
N GLY A 24 -22.11 10.21 10.75
CA GLY A 24 -22.92 10.30 11.97
C GLY A 24 -24.18 11.14 11.79
N TYR A 25 -24.09 12.25 11.06
CA TYR A 25 -25.25 13.10 10.73
C TYR A 25 -26.30 12.33 9.93
N LEU A 26 -25.90 11.51 8.94
CA LEU A 26 -26.85 10.69 8.18
C LEU A 26 -27.61 9.72 9.09
N ILE A 27 -26.92 9.09 10.05
CA ILE A 27 -27.55 8.21 11.04
C ILE A 27 -28.60 8.97 11.85
N ILE A 28 -28.23 10.14 12.40
CA ILE A 28 -29.14 11.03 13.14
C ILE A 28 -30.36 11.39 12.28
N TYR A 29 -30.14 11.86 11.05
CA TYR A 29 -31.19 12.31 10.14
C TYR A 29 -32.19 11.22 9.78
N TYR A 30 -31.73 9.98 9.53
CA TYR A 30 -32.60 8.88 9.13
C TYR A 30 -33.25 8.13 10.30
N LEU A 31 -32.58 8.05 11.46
CA LEU A 31 -33.06 7.24 12.59
C LEU A 31 -33.86 8.01 13.64
N ILE A 32 -33.63 9.32 13.81
CA ILE A 32 -34.40 10.14 14.77
C ILE A 32 -35.90 10.19 14.48
N PRO A 33 -36.37 10.30 13.22
CA PRO A 33 -37.80 10.33 12.93
C PRO A 33 -38.55 9.05 13.34
N SER A 34 -37.81 7.95 13.54
CA SER A 34 -38.34 6.67 13.99
C SER A 34 -38.49 6.68 15.52
N SER A 35 -39.71 6.94 16.01
CA SER A 35 -40.05 6.99 17.44
C SER A 35 -39.85 5.69 18.23
N GLN A 36 -39.54 4.58 17.54
CA GLN A 36 -39.42 3.26 18.18
C GLN A 36 -37.99 2.91 18.62
N ILE A 37 -36.97 3.69 18.23
CA ILE A 37 -35.59 3.35 18.51
C ILE A 37 -35.14 4.06 19.79
N SER A 38 -34.58 3.29 20.73
CA SER A 38 -34.00 3.86 21.95
C SER A 38 -32.82 4.77 21.61
N GLU A 39 -32.74 5.91 22.28
CA GLU A 39 -31.67 6.89 22.08
C GLU A 39 -30.27 6.27 22.26
N LEU A 40 -30.13 5.34 23.22
CA LEU A 40 -28.92 4.54 23.42
C LEU A 40 -28.54 3.74 22.16
N LEU A 41 -29.51 3.13 21.47
CA LEU A 41 -29.24 2.34 20.27
C LEU A 41 -28.78 3.25 19.12
N VAL A 42 -29.42 4.41 18.94
CA VAL A 42 -28.97 5.42 17.98
C VAL A 42 -27.52 5.81 18.27
N ARG A 43 -27.18 6.06 19.54
CA ARG A 43 -25.82 6.41 19.96
C ARG A 43 -24.80 5.32 19.61
N ILE A 44 -25.09 4.07 19.95
CA ILE A 44 -24.21 2.92 19.62
C ILE A 44 -24.02 2.82 18.10
N MET A 45 -25.07 3.02 17.31
CA MET A 45 -24.98 3.02 15.84
C MET A 45 -24.12 4.16 15.31
N ILE A 46 -24.24 5.38 15.86
CA ILE A 46 -23.37 6.51 15.51
C ILE A 46 -21.91 6.16 15.80
N LEU A 47 -21.59 5.69 17.00
CA LEU A 47 -20.22 5.32 17.40
C LEU A 47 -19.63 4.26 16.48
N LEU A 48 -20.43 3.24 16.14
CA LEU A 48 -20.02 2.16 15.26
C LEU A 48 -19.75 2.65 13.83
N VAL A 49 -20.66 3.45 13.27
CA VAL A 49 -20.51 3.95 11.89
C VAL A 49 -19.38 4.97 11.79
N VAL A 50 -19.30 5.93 12.71
CA VAL A 50 -18.23 6.94 12.72
C VAL A 50 -16.87 6.27 12.88
N GLY A 51 -16.71 5.35 13.84
CA GLY A 51 -15.44 4.66 14.07
C GLY A 51 -14.99 3.80 12.88
N ILE A 52 -15.93 3.12 12.19
CA ILE A 52 -15.63 2.33 10.99
C ILE A 52 -15.24 3.25 9.83
N MET A 53 -16.03 4.29 9.56
CA MET A 53 -15.79 5.19 8.43
C MET A 53 -14.48 5.95 8.59
N VAL A 54 -14.23 6.55 9.76
CA VAL A 54 -12.95 7.24 10.06
C VAL A 54 -11.78 6.27 9.94
N GLY A 55 -11.87 5.08 10.53
CA GLY A 55 -10.81 4.08 10.46
C GLY A 55 -10.52 3.58 9.03
N LEU A 56 -11.56 3.39 8.21
CA LEU A 56 -11.41 3.01 6.80
C LEU A 56 -10.75 4.13 5.98
N VAL A 57 -11.19 5.38 6.13
CA VAL A 57 -10.60 6.52 5.42
C VAL A 57 -9.11 6.63 5.76
N ILE A 58 -8.75 6.55 7.04
CA ILE A 58 -7.35 6.59 7.49
C ILE A 58 -6.54 5.42 6.94
N ARG A 59 -7.15 4.23 6.87
CA ARG A 59 -6.50 3.04 6.32
C ARG A 59 -6.08 3.25 4.87
N PHE A 60 -6.95 3.87 4.05
CA PHE A 60 -6.72 4.10 2.63
C PHE A 60 -5.90 5.36 2.34
N ALA A 61 -6.14 6.45 3.07
CA ALA A 61 -5.54 7.74 2.80
C ALA A 61 -4.07 7.83 3.27
N LEU A 62 -3.73 7.17 4.38
CA LEU A 62 -2.36 7.21 4.93
C LEU A 62 -1.55 5.96 4.55
N ALA A 63 -0.29 6.19 4.16
CA ALA A 63 0.64 5.11 3.85
C ALA A 63 0.87 4.19 5.06
N ALA A 64 1.04 2.88 4.81
CA ALA A 64 1.21 1.87 5.87
C ALA A 64 2.42 2.11 6.81
N ARG A 65 3.41 2.90 6.38
CA ARG A 65 4.58 3.27 7.20
C ARG A 65 4.27 4.31 8.27
N LEU A 66 3.23 5.12 8.12
CA LEU A 66 2.88 6.24 9.01
C LEU A 66 1.93 5.79 10.13
N VAL A 67 2.28 4.73 10.86
CA VAL A 67 1.40 4.11 11.86
C VAL A 67 1.01 5.09 12.97
N PHE A 68 1.96 5.88 13.48
CA PHE A 68 1.70 6.88 14.50
C PHE A 68 0.66 7.91 14.04
N LEU A 69 0.83 8.46 12.83
CA LEU A 69 -0.09 9.45 12.27
C LEU A 69 -1.51 8.86 12.07
N LYS A 70 -1.61 7.57 11.68
CA LYS A 70 -2.91 6.89 11.58
C LYS A 70 -3.62 6.81 12.91
N ILE A 71 -2.91 6.44 13.97
CA ILE A 71 -3.47 6.35 15.32
C ILE A 71 -3.92 7.74 15.77
N LEU A 72 -3.05 8.75 15.62
CA LEU A 72 -3.35 10.11 16.02
C LEU A 72 -4.57 10.69 15.29
N TYR A 73 -4.62 10.58 13.97
CA TYR A 73 -5.73 11.09 13.16
C TYR A 73 -7.02 10.30 13.40
N GLY A 74 -6.91 9.01 13.73
CA GLY A 74 -8.06 8.19 14.08
C GLY A 74 -8.68 8.62 15.39
N ILE A 75 -7.87 8.76 16.43
CA ILE A 75 -8.34 9.19 17.74
C ILE A 75 -8.91 10.61 17.66
N LEU A 76 -8.14 11.56 17.13
CA LEU A 76 -8.59 12.96 17.03
C LEU A 76 -9.80 13.11 16.10
N GLY A 77 -9.79 12.44 14.94
CA GLY A 77 -10.87 12.51 13.97
C GLY A 77 -12.18 11.95 14.52
N SER A 78 -12.13 10.79 15.17
CA SER A 78 -13.33 10.17 15.77
C SER A 78 -13.87 10.97 16.96
N LEU A 79 -12.99 11.42 17.88
CA LEU A 79 -13.41 12.22 19.05
C LEU A 79 -14.00 13.58 18.61
N LEU A 80 -13.33 14.28 17.70
CA LEU A 80 -13.79 15.59 17.23
C LEU A 80 -15.07 15.47 16.40
N SER A 81 -15.26 14.39 15.64
CA SER A 81 -16.51 14.14 14.92
C SER A 81 -17.69 14.00 15.87
N ILE A 82 -17.54 13.24 16.97
CA ILE A 82 -18.61 13.07 17.95
C ILE A 82 -18.83 14.36 18.74
N ALA A 83 -17.77 15.05 19.14
CA ALA A 83 -17.88 16.34 19.82
C ALA A 83 -18.69 17.36 18.99
N ILE A 84 -18.47 17.39 17.67
CA ILE A 84 -19.25 18.23 16.75
C ILE A 84 -20.72 17.77 16.70
N LEU A 85 -20.98 16.47 16.58
CA LEU A 85 -22.35 15.95 16.56
C LEU A 85 -23.09 16.25 17.86
N ASP A 86 -22.44 16.09 19.01
CA ASP A 86 -22.99 16.39 20.34
C ASP A 86 -23.29 17.88 20.52
N TYR A 87 -22.44 18.74 19.96
CA TYR A 87 -22.64 20.17 19.99
C TYR A 87 -23.94 20.59 19.26
N PHE A 88 -24.20 19.99 18.10
CA PHE A 88 -25.38 20.28 17.26
C PHE A 88 -26.64 19.53 17.66
N PHE A 89 -26.51 18.31 18.19
CA PHE A 89 -27.62 17.42 18.56
C PHE A 89 -27.50 17.01 20.03
N PRO A 90 -27.79 17.93 20.98
CA PRO A 90 -27.75 17.61 22.39
C PRO A 90 -28.78 16.51 22.70
N GLY A 91 -28.31 15.38 23.19
CA GLY A 91 -29.12 14.26 23.66
C GLY A 91 -28.79 13.93 25.12
N THR A 92 -29.54 13.00 25.71
CA THR A 92 -29.31 12.52 27.09
C THR A 92 -27.96 11.84 27.27
N TYR A 93 -27.28 11.46 26.17
CA TYR A 93 -25.96 10.81 26.16
C TYR A 93 -24.87 11.67 25.49
N SER A 94 -24.96 13.01 25.58
CA SER A 94 -23.90 13.91 25.12
C SER A 94 -22.62 13.69 25.92
N LEU A 95 -21.46 13.60 25.24
CA LEU A 95 -20.15 13.56 25.91
C LEU A 95 -19.72 14.93 26.44
N ILE A 96 -20.29 16.00 25.89
CA ILE A 96 -19.94 17.37 26.23
C ILE A 96 -21.21 18.05 26.74
N ASP A 97 -21.28 18.19 28.06
CA ASP A 97 -22.26 19.07 28.67
C ASP A 97 -21.81 20.52 28.53
N LYS A 98 -22.69 21.38 28.02
CA LYS A 98 -22.36 22.79 27.71
C LYS A 98 -22.05 23.60 28.98
N GLU A 99 -22.51 23.14 30.14
CA GLU A 99 -22.49 23.91 31.38
C GLU A 99 -21.29 23.60 32.28
N VAL A 100 -20.58 22.48 32.08
CA VAL A 100 -19.50 22.07 32.98
C VAL A 100 -18.30 21.55 32.19
N LEU A 101 -17.32 22.43 31.94
CA LEU A 101 -16.05 22.12 31.26
C LEU A 101 -15.20 21.07 32.00
N PHE A 102 -15.49 20.80 33.27
CA PHE A 102 -14.76 19.86 34.12
C PHE A 102 -15.71 18.99 34.94
N HIS A 103 -16.57 18.22 34.28
CA HIS A 103 -17.28 17.13 34.95
C HIS A 103 -16.39 15.86 34.99
N ASN A 104 -16.49 15.09 36.06
CA ASN A 104 -15.81 13.79 36.14
C ASN A 104 -16.52 12.83 35.19
N PRO A 105 -15.85 12.29 34.16
CA PRO A 105 -16.54 11.52 33.15
C PRO A 105 -17.23 10.29 33.74
N THR A 106 -18.45 10.02 33.30
CA THR A 106 -19.18 8.83 33.77
C THR A 106 -18.55 7.54 33.21
N VAL A 107 -18.78 6.41 33.87
CA VAL A 107 -18.29 5.09 33.39
C VAL A 107 -18.81 4.81 31.97
N SER A 108 -20.02 5.26 31.65
CA SER A 108 -20.61 5.19 30.31
C SER A 108 -19.82 5.99 29.28
N GLU A 109 -19.38 7.21 29.60
CA GLU A 109 -18.59 8.04 28.68
C GLU A 109 -17.22 7.41 28.40
N TYR A 110 -16.56 6.89 29.45
CA TYR A 110 -15.31 6.14 29.27
C TYR A 110 -15.50 4.90 28.40
N ALA A 111 -16.61 4.17 28.57
CA ALA A 111 -16.94 3.02 27.74
C ALA A 111 -17.21 3.42 26.27
N GLN A 112 -17.89 4.55 26.03
CA GLN A 112 -18.11 5.08 24.68
C GLN A 112 -16.79 5.49 24.02
N MET A 113 -15.95 6.27 24.71
CA MET A 113 -14.63 6.68 24.20
C MET A 113 -13.73 5.47 23.94
N GLY A 114 -13.71 4.51 24.86
CA GLY A 114 -12.93 3.28 24.75
C GLY A 114 -13.38 2.39 23.58
N SER A 115 -14.69 2.21 23.40
CA SER A 115 -15.25 1.42 22.30
C SER A 115 -14.97 2.06 20.94
N LEU A 116 -15.15 3.38 20.82
CA LEU A 116 -14.83 4.14 19.61
C LEU A 116 -13.34 4.02 19.24
N LEU A 117 -12.46 4.17 20.23
CA LEU A 117 -11.01 4.07 20.04
C LEU A 117 -10.62 2.66 19.62
N ALA A 118 -11.17 1.63 20.27
CA ALA A 118 -10.95 0.24 19.88
C ALA A 118 -11.41 -0.04 18.45
N LEU A 119 -12.59 0.46 18.05
CA LEU A 119 -13.15 0.28 16.72
C LEU A 119 -12.31 0.98 15.64
N THR A 120 -11.89 2.22 15.92
CA THR A 120 -11.07 3.03 15.01
C THR A 120 -9.68 2.40 14.83
N LEU A 121 -9.07 1.90 15.91
CA LEU A 121 -7.78 1.19 15.84
C LEU A 121 -7.91 -0.14 15.11
N PHE A 122 -8.96 -0.91 15.40
CA PHE A 122 -9.19 -2.21 14.76
C PHE A 122 -9.36 -2.07 13.25
N THR A 123 -10.15 -1.09 12.80
CA THR A 123 -10.41 -0.86 11.37
C THR A 123 -9.22 -0.16 10.67
N GLY A 124 -8.57 0.79 11.34
CA GLY A 124 -7.44 1.55 10.79
C GLY A 124 -6.13 0.77 10.71
N LEU A 125 -5.86 -0.12 11.67
CA LEU A 125 -4.66 -0.96 11.71
C LEU A 125 -4.90 -2.37 11.16
N GLY A 126 -6.16 -2.80 11.11
CA GLY A 126 -6.57 -4.11 10.63
C GLY A 126 -6.22 -4.34 9.16
N GLY A 127 -5.80 -5.56 8.85
CA GLY A 127 -5.59 -6.00 7.48
C GLY A 127 -4.31 -5.46 6.84
N ARG A 128 -3.19 -5.49 7.58
CA ARG A 128 -1.84 -5.50 6.97
C ARG A 128 -1.88 -6.47 5.80
N LYS A 129 -1.81 -5.95 4.56
CA LYS A 129 -1.67 -6.78 3.37
C LYS A 129 -0.49 -7.69 3.64
N LYS A 130 -0.75 -8.99 3.83
CA LYS A 130 0.32 -9.99 3.85
C LYS A 130 1.06 -9.74 2.55
N LYS A 131 2.33 -9.31 2.64
CA LYS A 131 3.15 -9.16 1.45
C LYS A 131 3.03 -10.51 0.76
N ALA A 132 2.50 -10.52 -0.47
CA ALA A 132 2.46 -11.74 -1.26
C ALA A 132 3.89 -12.31 -1.15
N PRO A 133 4.04 -13.59 -0.75
CA PRO A 133 5.36 -14.17 -0.59
C PRO A 133 6.09 -13.85 -1.89
N THR A 134 7.13 -13.02 -1.80
CA THR A 134 7.91 -12.64 -2.96
C THR A 134 8.42 -13.96 -3.48
N VAL A 135 7.83 -14.44 -4.58
CA VAL A 135 8.28 -15.64 -5.26
C VAL A 135 9.71 -15.31 -5.60
N LYS A 136 10.64 -15.87 -4.82
CA LYS A 136 12.06 -15.68 -5.09
C LYS A 136 12.20 -16.14 -6.54
N PRO A 137 12.72 -15.29 -7.44
CA PRO A 137 12.95 -15.73 -8.80
C PRO A 137 13.72 -17.05 -8.73
N PRO A 138 13.34 -18.06 -9.53
CA PRO A 138 13.99 -19.35 -9.50
C PRO A 138 15.49 -19.11 -9.52
N ARG A 139 16.18 -19.65 -8.51
CA ARG A 139 17.62 -19.48 -8.34
C ARG A 139 18.24 -19.93 -9.66
N LYS A 140 18.81 -18.99 -10.43
CA LYS A 140 19.51 -19.33 -11.66
C LYS A 140 20.51 -20.43 -11.29
N PRO A 141 20.58 -21.53 -12.07
CA PRO A 141 21.56 -22.58 -11.80
C PRO A 141 22.94 -21.93 -11.71
N PRO A 142 23.81 -22.40 -10.80
CA PRO A 142 25.17 -21.90 -10.71
C PRO A 142 25.80 -22.05 -12.10
N ILE A 143 26.20 -20.91 -12.68
CA ILE A 143 26.90 -20.87 -13.97
C ILE A 143 28.14 -21.74 -13.80
N THR A 144 28.17 -22.87 -14.50
CA THR A 144 29.33 -23.76 -14.48
C THR A 144 30.45 -23.11 -15.29
N LEU A 145 31.70 -23.49 -15.00
CA LEU A 145 32.87 -22.93 -15.68
C LEU A 145 32.85 -23.21 -17.21
N ALA A 146 32.13 -24.26 -17.62
CA ALA A 146 31.87 -24.61 -19.02
C ALA A 146 30.93 -23.61 -19.73
N ASP A 147 29.87 -23.13 -19.05
CA ASP A 147 28.99 -22.09 -19.59
C ASP A 147 29.74 -20.76 -19.82
N ARG A 148 30.79 -20.50 -19.04
CA ARG A 148 31.60 -19.28 -19.15
C ARG A 148 32.43 -19.23 -20.43
N TYR A 149 32.81 -20.39 -20.98
CA TYR A 149 33.58 -20.48 -22.23
C TYR A 149 32.71 -20.24 -23.47
N HIS A 150 31.44 -20.65 -23.47
CA HIS A 150 30.54 -20.43 -24.61
C HIS A 150 30.10 -18.96 -24.77
N VAL A 151 30.13 -18.16 -23.71
CA VAL A 151 29.80 -16.73 -23.78
C VAL A 151 30.92 -15.90 -24.42
N MET A 152 32.17 -16.35 -24.35
CA MET A 152 33.31 -15.64 -24.96
C MET A 152 33.47 -15.88 -26.47
N VAL A 153 32.75 -16.84 -27.06
CA VAL A 153 32.90 -17.22 -28.48
C VAL A 153 31.59 -17.06 -29.26
N ALA A 154 30.57 -16.41 -28.70
CA ALA A 154 29.42 -16.02 -29.49
C ALA A 154 29.89 -14.96 -30.52
N PRO A 155 29.86 -15.26 -31.83
CA PRO A 155 30.25 -14.29 -32.83
C PRO A 155 29.34 -13.06 -32.71
N ILE A 156 29.96 -11.88 -32.72
CA ILE A 156 29.30 -10.58 -32.82
C ILE A 156 28.72 -10.48 -34.23
N THR A 157 27.67 -11.25 -34.51
CA THR A 157 26.92 -11.15 -35.75
C THR A 157 25.45 -10.95 -35.34
N ASN A 158 24.91 -9.79 -35.74
CA ASN A 158 23.49 -9.48 -35.76
C ASN A 158 22.85 -8.96 -34.45
N THR A 159 23.48 -8.00 -33.78
CA THR A 159 22.75 -7.08 -32.89
C THR A 159 21.79 -6.14 -33.64
N PHE A 160 21.91 -6.02 -34.97
CA PHE A 160 21.04 -5.17 -35.79
C PHE A 160 19.66 -5.79 -36.07
N ASP A 161 19.59 -7.11 -36.34
CA ASP A 161 18.31 -7.77 -36.69
C ASP A 161 17.33 -7.86 -35.51
N LYS A 162 17.84 -7.90 -34.27
CA LYS A 162 17.00 -7.99 -33.07
C LYS A 162 16.31 -6.67 -32.72
N TRP A 163 16.86 -5.53 -33.17
CA TRP A 163 16.21 -4.24 -32.98
C TRP A 163 15.03 -4.04 -33.95
N GLN A 164 15.11 -4.62 -35.15
CA GLN A 164 14.08 -4.50 -36.18
C GLN A 164 12.78 -5.28 -35.87
N THR A 165 12.88 -6.38 -35.10
CA THR A 165 11.70 -7.15 -34.63
C THR A 165 11.06 -6.57 -33.36
N SER A 166 11.76 -5.70 -32.62
CA SER A 166 11.22 -5.02 -31.44
C SER A 166 10.28 -3.86 -31.80
N LEU A 167 10.40 -3.28 -32.99
CA LEU A 167 9.55 -2.15 -33.44
C LEU A 167 8.26 -2.60 -34.13
N SER A 168 8.15 -3.87 -34.52
CA SER A 168 6.98 -4.42 -35.22
C SER A 168 5.91 -5.01 -34.29
N SER A 169 6.09 -4.91 -32.96
CA SER A 169 5.09 -5.33 -31.96
C SER A 169 4.51 -4.15 -31.17
N ILE A 170 4.23 -3.03 -31.84
CA ILE A 170 3.17 -2.13 -31.38
C ILE A 170 1.85 -2.87 -31.66
N HIS A 171 1.53 -3.80 -30.76
CA HIS A 171 0.23 -4.44 -30.68
C HIS A 171 -0.75 -3.36 -30.25
N LEU A 172 -1.30 -2.62 -31.21
CA LEU A 172 -2.55 -1.89 -31.05
C LEU A 172 -3.55 -2.90 -30.49
N ASN A 173 -3.89 -2.79 -29.21
CA ASN A 173 -4.95 -3.58 -28.62
C ASN A 173 -6.20 -3.34 -29.48
N PRO A 174 -6.71 -4.34 -30.21
CA PRO A 174 -7.93 -4.15 -30.95
C PRO A 174 -9.01 -3.81 -29.92
N ILE A 175 -9.63 -2.65 -30.10
CA ILE A 175 -10.82 -2.24 -29.38
C ILE A 175 -11.80 -3.41 -29.49
N LYS A 176 -12.00 -4.12 -28.38
CA LYS A 176 -13.00 -5.19 -28.26
C LYS A 176 -14.37 -4.57 -28.49
N LYS A 177 -14.85 -4.60 -29.73
CA LYS A 177 -16.28 -4.49 -30.04
C LYS A 177 -16.97 -5.65 -29.33
N SER A 178 -17.77 -5.32 -28.33
CA SER A 178 -18.69 -6.24 -27.67
C SER A 178 -19.80 -6.60 -28.66
N SER A 179 -19.69 -7.75 -29.29
CA SER A 179 -20.80 -8.40 -29.99
C SER A 179 -21.60 -9.27 -29.01
N PRO A 180 -22.92 -9.42 -29.21
CA PRO A 180 -23.81 -10.01 -28.23
C PRO A 180 -23.62 -11.53 -28.10
N VAL A 181 -23.74 -11.98 -26.85
CA VAL A 181 -23.70 -13.35 -26.37
C VAL A 181 -24.77 -14.20 -27.08
N VAL A 182 -24.34 -15.13 -27.93
CA VAL A 182 -25.14 -16.29 -28.34
C VAL A 182 -24.72 -17.48 -27.50
N LYS A 183 -25.59 -17.86 -26.56
CA LYS A 183 -25.49 -19.09 -25.75
C LYS A 183 -25.59 -20.30 -26.66
N LYS A 184 -24.51 -21.07 -26.79
CA LYS A 184 -24.56 -22.44 -27.30
C LYS A 184 -24.37 -23.42 -26.14
N ARG A 185 -25.47 -24.05 -25.73
CA ARG A 185 -25.50 -25.22 -24.85
C ARG A 185 -24.80 -26.37 -25.56
N SER A 186 -23.89 -27.05 -24.86
CA SER A 186 -23.49 -28.42 -25.19
C SER A 186 -23.64 -29.31 -23.94
N PRO A 187 -23.85 -30.62 -24.13
CA PRO A 187 -24.44 -31.50 -23.12
C PRO A 187 -23.40 -32.17 -22.23
N GLN A 188 -23.72 -32.31 -20.94
CA GLN A 188 -23.00 -33.13 -19.98
C GLN A 188 -23.19 -34.64 -20.27
N PRO A 189 -22.13 -35.45 -20.19
CA PRO A 189 -22.27 -36.86 -19.89
C PRO A 189 -22.27 -37.09 -18.38
N LYS A 190 -23.28 -37.83 -17.92
CA LYS A 190 -23.39 -38.43 -16.60
C LYS A 190 -22.33 -39.52 -16.45
N SER A 191 -21.59 -39.53 -15.35
CA SER A 191 -21.10 -40.79 -14.78
C SER A 191 -21.07 -40.71 -13.26
N SER A 192 -22.00 -41.47 -12.69
CA SER A 192 -22.04 -41.96 -11.32
C SER A 192 -20.73 -42.60 -10.89
N GLN A 193 -20.25 -42.28 -9.69
CA GLN A 193 -19.71 -43.30 -8.78
C GLN A 193 -19.75 -42.80 -7.35
N ALA A 194 -20.56 -43.50 -6.55
CA ALA A 194 -20.63 -43.41 -5.11
C ALA A 194 -19.29 -43.84 -4.50
N ARG A 195 -18.81 -43.11 -3.49
CA ARG A 195 -17.77 -43.62 -2.59
C ARG A 195 -18.24 -43.56 -1.15
N ILE A 196 -18.29 -44.76 -0.61
CA ILE A 196 -18.77 -45.23 0.68
C ILE A 196 -18.13 -44.49 1.85
N THR A 197 -19.02 -44.05 2.75
CA THR A 197 -18.76 -43.67 4.13
C THR A 197 -18.42 -44.94 4.92
N THR A 198 -17.21 -45.02 5.48
CA THR A 198 -16.91 -46.03 6.51
C THR A 198 -16.46 -45.29 7.77
N ALA A 199 -17.39 -45.20 8.72
CA ALA A 199 -17.11 -44.91 10.10
C ALA A 199 -16.31 -46.08 10.70
N GLN A 200 -15.27 -45.77 11.48
CA GLN A 200 -14.67 -46.73 12.41
C GLN A 200 -14.62 -46.15 13.83
N PRO A 201 -14.79 -47.02 14.84
CA PRO A 201 -14.99 -46.63 16.22
C PRO A 201 -13.70 -46.34 16.99
N ILE A 202 -13.91 -45.49 17.98
CA ILE A 202 -13.12 -45.21 19.19
C ILE A 202 -12.38 -46.45 19.72
N VAL A 203 -11.06 -46.36 19.83
CA VAL A 203 -10.28 -47.10 20.83
C VAL A 203 -9.33 -46.14 21.54
N LYS A 204 -9.66 -45.84 22.80
CA LYS A 204 -8.79 -45.20 23.78
C LYS A 204 -7.65 -46.15 24.13
N VAL A 205 -6.42 -45.76 23.84
CA VAL A 205 -5.24 -46.35 24.49
C VAL A 205 -4.52 -45.23 25.26
N LYS A 206 -4.63 -45.30 26.59
CA LYS A 206 -3.79 -44.54 27.52
C LYS A 206 -2.37 -45.10 27.45
N ALA A 207 -1.51 -44.47 26.64
CA ALA A 207 -0.08 -44.66 26.74
C ALA A 207 0.51 -43.52 27.57
N LYS A 208 0.80 -43.82 28.84
CA LYS A 208 1.58 -42.99 29.75
C LYS A 208 3.02 -42.95 29.20
N LYS A 209 3.35 -41.92 28.41
CA LYS A 209 4.71 -41.72 27.89
C LYS A 209 5.46 -40.84 28.86
N GLU A 210 6.42 -41.45 29.55
CA GLU A 210 7.39 -40.77 30.41
C GLU A 210 8.02 -39.58 29.68
N THR A 211 7.91 -38.43 30.33
CA THR A 211 8.59 -37.19 29.98
C THR A 211 10.07 -37.31 30.35
N VAL A 212 10.88 -37.86 29.44
CA VAL A 212 12.32 -37.61 29.46
C VAL A 212 12.53 -36.18 28.95
N SER A 213 12.88 -35.30 29.89
CA SER A 213 13.26 -33.92 29.65
C SER A 213 14.57 -33.85 28.86
N VAL A 214 14.50 -34.04 27.56
CA VAL A 214 15.62 -33.71 26.67
C VAL A 214 15.78 -32.20 26.68
N LYS A 215 16.79 -31.75 27.41
CA LYS A 215 17.32 -30.38 27.48
C LYS A 215 17.55 -29.87 26.05
N LYS A 216 16.54 -29.20 25.47
CA LYS A 216 16.63 -28.58 24.16
C LYS A 216 17.68 -27.48 24.24
N LYS A 217 18.83 -27.71 23.61
CA LYS A 217 19.85 -26.68 23.38
C LYS A 217 19.17 -25.47 22.71
N PRO A 218 19.48 -24.24 23.15
CA PRO A 218 18.88 -23.04 22.58
C PRO A 218 19.16 -22.99 21.07
N PRO A 219 18.18 -22.57 20.24
CA PRO A 219 18.39 -22.45 18.81
C PRO A 219 19.50 -21.44 18.57
N VAL A 220 20.60 -21.91 17.99
CA VAL A 220 21.71 -21.09 17.51
C VAL A 220 21.11 -20.00 16.63
N ARG A 221 21.10 -18.76 17.14
CA ARG A 221 20.66 -17.58 16.40
C ARG A 221 21.50 -17.52 15.13
N LYS A 222 20.86 -17.78 13.98
CA LYS A 222 21.45 -17.58 12.66
C LYS A 222 21.79 -16.10 12.56
N VAL A 223 23.07 -15.79 12.74
CA VAL A 223 23.64 -14.46 12.51
C VAL A 223 23.29 -14.11 11.07
N HIS A 224 22.41 -13.12 10.91
CA HIS A 224 22.08 -12.56 9.61
C HIS A 224 23.39 -12.06 9.01
N LYS A 225 23.87 -12.78 7.98
CA LYS A 225 25.00 -12.38 7.16
C LYS A 225 24.65 -10.99 6.62
N LYS A 226 25.37 -9.97 7.11
CA LYS A 226 25.27 -8.59 6.64
C LYS A 226 25.44 -8.63 5.13
N ASP A 227 24.42 -8.21 4.39
CA ASP A 227 24.51 -8.10 2.93
C ASP A 227 25.73 -7.23 2.62
N GLU A 228 26.72 -7.83 1.97
CA GLU A 228 27.91 -7.13 1.49
C GLU A 228 27.41 -6.01 0.59
N ASN A 229 27.76 -4.77 0.95
CA ASN A 229 27.50 -3.58 0.16
C ASN A 229 27.95 -3.82 -1.28
N VAL A 230 26.98 -4.08 -2.17
CA VAL A 230 27.19 -4.06 -3.62
C VAL A 230 27.52 -2.63 -3.99
N LYS A 231 28.82 -2.31 -4.01
CA LYS A 231 29.32 -1.06 -4.56
C LYS A 231 29.21 -1.19 -6.08
N LEU A 232 28.23 -0.51 -6.67
CA LEU A 232 28.17 -0.32 -8.12
C LEU A 232 29.33 0.61 -8.48
N VAL A 233 30.50 0.04 -8.75
CA VAL A 233 31.63 0.75 -9.34
C VAL A 233 31.44 0.70 -10.85
N GLY A 234 30.57 1.57 -11.35
CA GLY A 234 30.41 1.79 -12.79
C GLY A 234 31.12 3.07 -13.17
N THR A 235 31.83 3.07 -14.29
CA THR A 235 32.22 4.31 -14.97
C THR A 235 30.94 4.98 -15.46
N GLU A 236 30.69 6.21 -15.04
CA GLU A 236 29.55 6.98 -15.53
C GLU A 236 29.89 7.55 -16.91
N ASP A 237 29.20 7.07 -17.94
CA ASP A 237 29.35 7.58 -19.30
C ASP A 237 28.36 8.73 -19.51
N HIS A 238 28.89 9.94 -19.74
CA HIS A 238 28.07 11.12 -20.03
C HIS A 238 27.93 11.31 -21.54
N ARG A 239 26.71 11.48 -22.03
CA ARG A 239 26.42 11.73 -23.45
C ARG A 239 25.63 13.01 -23.62
N CYS A 240 26.01 13.82 -24.62
CA CYS A 240 25.32 15.06 -24.96
C CYS A 240 23.94 14.73 -25.56
N PRO A 241 22.82 15.26 -25.02
CA PRO A 241 21.49 15.01 -25.57
C PRO A 241 21.27 15.48 -27.02
N TYR A 242 22.11 16.40 -27.50
CA TYR A 242 21.96 17.01 -28.82
C TYR A 242 22.61 16.20 -29.94
N CYS A 243 23.90 15.86 -29.78
CA CYS A 243 24.65 15.11 -30.78
C CYS A 243 24.78 13.62 -30.45
N LEU A 244 24.38 13.19 -29.25
CA LEU A 244 24.50 11.82 -28.73
C LEU A 244 25.94 11.29 -28.61
N GLU A 245 26.94 12.15 -28.80
CA GLU A 245 28.36 11.87 -28.59
C GLU A 245 28.71 11.91 -27.09
N GLU A 246 29.74 11.16 -26.70
CA GLU A 246 30.25 11.11 -25.32
C GLU A 246 31.00 12.39 -24.97
N VAL A 247 30.70 12.95 -23.80
CA VAL A 247 31.30 14.20 -23.30
C VAL A 247 32.33 13.85 -22.24
N HIS A 248 33.60 14.11 -22.52
CA HIS A 248 34.69 13.92 -21.56
C HIS A 248 35.02 15.22 -20.82
N LYS A 249 35.56 15.14 -19.60
CA LYS A 249 35.96 16.30 -18.76
C LYS A 249 36.87 17.34 -19.42
N ASN A 250 37.67 16.92 -20.40
CA ASN A 250 38.60 17.79 -21.11
C ASN A 250 38.30 17.78 -22.61
N ASP A 251 37.02 17.80 -22.99
CA ASP A 251 36.62 17.83 -24.40
C ASP A 251 37.18 19.09 -25.09
N PRO A 252 37.85 18.98 -26.26
CA PRO A 252 38.38 20.12 -26.99
C PRO A 252 37.31 21.12 -27.43
N ARG A 253 36.05 20.70 -27.59
CA ARG A 253 34.93 21.58 -27.91
C ARG A 253 34.49 22.44 -26.72
N GLY A 254 34.97 22.12 -25.51
CA GLY A 254 34.51 22.70 -24.26
C GLY A 254 33.18 22.11 -23.80
N ILE A 255 32.89 22.27 -22.51
CA ILE A 255 31.77 21.62 -21.84
C ILE A 255 30.93 22.66 -21.12
N VAL A 256 29.61 22.48 -21.17
CA VAL A 256 28.66 23.22 -20.34
C VAL A 256 27.80 22.21 -19.58
N ILE A 257 27.63 22.43 -18.28
CA ILE A 257 26.78 21.61 -17.43
C ILE A 257 25.47 22.35 -17.22
N CYS A 258 24.35 21.71 -17.51
CA CYS A 258 23.03 22.30 -17.32
C CYS A 258 22.80 22.65 -15.84
N PRO A 259 22.43 23.90 -15.49
CA PRO A 259 22.25 24.32 -14.10
C PRO A 259 21.07 23.62 -13.40
N ASP A 260 20.07 23.17 -14.16
CA ASP A 260 18.86 22.59 -13.58
C ASP A 260 18.99 21.08 -13.32
N CYS A 261 19.58 20.32 -14.26
CA CYS A 261 19.64 18.85 -14.18
C CYS A 261 21.05 18.27 -14.04
N GLY A 262 22.11 19.09 -14.19
CA GLY A 262 23.49 18.62 -14.11
C GLY A 262 23.97 17.80 -15.31
N THR A 263 23.19 17.73 -16.41
CA THR A 263 23.59 17.01 -17.63
C THR A 263 24.70 17.75 -18.36
N TRP A 264 25.62 16.99 -18.96
CA TRP A 264 26.79 17.50 -19.65
C TRP A 264 26.49 17.70 -21.13
N HIS A 265 26.86 18.85 -21.65
CA HIS A 265 26.69 19.24 -23.04
C HIS A 265 28.02 19.71 -23.63
N HIS A 266 28.24 19.48 -24.92
CA HIS A 266 29.29 20.20 -25.64
C HIS A 266 28.92 21.68 -25.73
N ARG A 267 29.91 22.57 -25.59
CA ARG A 267 29.69 24.01 -25.57
C ARG A 267 29.07 24.54 -26.87
N ASP A 268 29.50 24.03 -28.01
CA ASP A 268 28.94 24.35 -29.33
C ASP A 268 27.45 24.00 -29.44
N CYS A 269 27.06 22.80 -28.98
CA CYS A 269 25.66 22.36 -28.96
C CYS A 269 24.79 23.22 -28.03
N TRP A 270 25.37 23.66 -26.90
CA TRP A 270 24.70 24.54 -25.96
C TRP A 270 24.50 25.95 -26.52
N GLU A 271 25.50 26.52 -27.20
CA GLU A 271 25.42 27.86 -27.79
C GLU A 271 24.38 27.95 -28.92
N ILE A 272 24.15 26.85 -29.66
CA ILE A 272 23.12 26.79 -30.72
C ILE A 272 21.70 26.74 -30.11
N THR A 273 21.51 25.95 -29.06
CA THR A 273 20.17 25.65 -28.52
C THR A 273 19.76 26.59 -27.40
N GLY A 274 20.71 27.13 -26.65
CA GLY A 274 20.50 28.11 -25.57
C GLY A 274 19.88 27.56 -24.28
N SER A 275 19.43 26.30 -24.25
CA SER A 275 18.81 25.67 -23.08
C SER A 275 19.05 24.16 -23.07
N CYS A 276 18.60 23.43 -22.06
CA CYS A 276 18.60 21.95 -22.04
C CYS A 276 17.25 21.40 -22.54
N GLN A 277 17.26 20.37 -23.39
CA GLN A 277 16.04 19.68 -23.87
C GLN A 277 15.49 18.63 -22.90
N ILE A 278 16.24 18.29 -21.84
CA ILE A 278 15.76 17.35 -20.85
C ILE A 278 14.64 18.03 -20.06
N ALA A 279 13.49 17.37 -19.94
CA ALA A 279 12.37 17.90 -19.18
C ALA A 279 12.76 18.09 -17.71
N HIS A 280 12.97 19.34 -17.30
CA HIS A 280 13.24 19.69 -15.91
C HIS A 280 11.93 19.72 -15.13
N LYS A 281 11.98 19.18 -13.92
CA LYS A 281 10.85 19.29 -13.01
C LYS A 281 10.94 20.64 -12.32
N HIS A 282 10.37 21.69 -12.92
CA HIS A 282 10.23 22.97 -12.24
C HIS A 282 9.33 22.77 -11.02
N GLU A 283 9.86 23.04 -9.82
CA GLU A 283 9.05 23.14 -8.62
C GLU A 283 8.24 24.43 -8.72
N LEU A 284 7.02 24.30 -9.25
CA LEU A 284 5.96 25.31 -9.19
C LEU A 284 5.37 25.39 -7.78
#